data_AF-A0A1R3U0K3-F1
#
_entry.id   AF-A0A1R3U0K3-F1
#
_cell.length_a   1.000
_cell.length_b   1.000
_cell.length_c   1.000
_cell.angle_alpha   90.00
_cell.angle_beta   90.00
_cell.angle_gamma   90.00
#
_symmetry.space_group_name_H-M   'P 1'
#
loop_
_entity.id
_entity.type
_entity.pdbx_description
1 polymer ?
#
loop_
_entity_poly.entity_id
_entity_poly.type
_entity_poly.pdbx_seq_one_letter_code
_entity_poly.pdbx_strand_id
1 'polypeptide(L)'
;MAVDFNYRKAAVRALTNRIGVYVLADLDNVPIYVGQSKDGIRARVSRHLTSARSDIIANRQIDVWEIAYVWAYPVEDKSEINDLEAILFHHFDPVSQLMNGTLPRSPAVLPDLPTPAQVVQVMSDDEINDRKQPEQRLPRQANHYAEIVDHFLTVKNSSQIARAMNAHFERLKRYHALLLGKAETDPADKDDG
;
A
#
# COMPACT_ATOMS: atom_id res chain seq x y z
N MET A 1 17.28 8.84 -0.35
CA MET A 1 17.08 9.85 -1.43
C MET A 1 15.83 10.69 -1.15
N ALA A 2 15.79 11.96 -1.57
CA ALA A 2 14.60 12.82 -1.41
C ALA A 2 13.49 12.42 -2.41
N VAL A 3 12.22 12.69 -2.06
CA VAL A 3 11.05 12.42 -2.92
C VAL A 3 11.15 13.24 -4.22
N ASP A 4 11.01 12.61 -5.38
CA ASP A 4 10.85 13.33 -6.65
C ASP A 4 9.39 13.77 -6.84
N PHE A 5 9.07 14.92 -6.27
CA PHE A 5 7.73 15.51 -6.36
C PHE A 5 7.33 15.87 -7.80
N ASN A 6 8.28 16.16 -8.68
CA ASN A 6 7.98 16.51 -10.07
C ASN A 6 7.57 15.25 -10.85
N TYR A 7 8.33 14.17 -10.71
CA TYR A 7 7.97 12.86 -11.26
C TYR A 7 6.60 12.43 -10.75
N ARG A 8 6.39 12.44 -9.43
CA ARG A 8 5.11 12.03 -8.81
C ARG A 8 3.94 12.86 -9.32
N LYS A 9 4.10 14.19 -9.42
CA LYS A 9 3.05 15.08 -9.94
C LYS A 9 2.73 14.81 -11.41
N ALA A 10 3.74 14.55 -12.24
CA ALA A 10 3.55 14.21 -13.64
C ALA A 10 2.85 12.85 -13.80
N ALA A 11 3.29 11.84 -13.07
CA ALA A 11 2.68 10.51 -13.07
C ALA A 11 1.22 10.54 -12.62
N VAL A 12 0.91 11.22 -11.52
CA VAL A 12 -0.48 11.36 -11.04
C VAL A 12 -1.36 12.08 -12.06
N ARG A 13 -0.83 13.05 -12.82
CA ARG A 13 -1.59 13.71 -13.90
C ARG A 13 -1.96 12.75 -15.04
N ALA A 14 -1.18 11.69 -15.27
CA ALA A 14 -1.44 10.70 -16.31
C ALA A 14 -2.55 9.69 -15.93
N LEU A 15 -2.87 9.54 -14.63
CA LEU A 15 -3.97 8.68 -14.18
C LEU A 15 -5.31 9.11 -14.76
N THR A 16 -6.19 8.16 -15.08
CA THR A 16 -7.55 8.45 -15.52
C THR A 16 -8.34 9.30 -14.51
N ASN A 17 -9.12 10.26 -15.01
CA ASN A 17 -10.06 11.05 -14.22
C ASN A 17 -11.46 10.40 -14.13
N ARG A 18 -11.64 9.21 -14.72
CA ARG A 18 -12.90 8.46 -14.65
C ARG A 18 -13.17 7.94 -13.24
N ILE A 19 -14.45 7.67 -12.96
CA ILE A 19 -14.89 6.96 -11.76
C ILE A 19 -14.45 5.49 -11.82
N GLY A 20 -14.41 4.83 -10.66
CA GLY A 20 -14.06 3.41 -10.58
C GLY A 20 -13.28 3.07 -9.32
N VAL A 21 -12.47 2.04 -9.42
CA VAL A 21 -11.66 1.50 -8.34
C VAL A 21 -10.18 1.68 -8.65
N TYR A 22 -9.37 1.91 -7.63
CA TYR A 22 -7.93 1.98 -7.73
C TYR A 22 -7.27 1.08 -6.70
N VAL A 23 -6.08 0.61 -7.04
CA VAL A 23 -5.21 -0.14 -6.14
C VAL A 23 -3.95 0.68 -5.91
N LEU A 24 -3.57 0.85 -4.65
CA LEU A 24 -2.25 1.34 -4.29
C LEU A 24 -1.36 0.12 -4.08
N ALA A 25 -0.20 0.13 -4.73
CA ALA A 25 0.78 -0.95 -4.66
C ALA A 25 2.13 -0.43 -4.19
N ASP A 26 2.85 -1.30 -3.48
CA ASP A 26 4.09 -0.96 -2.80
C ASP A 26 5.29 -0.88 -3.77
N LEU A 27 6.50 -0.73 -3.22
CA LEU A 27 7.75 -0.68 -3.98
C LEU A 27 7.95 -1.89 -4.92
N ASP A 28 7.39 -3.06 -4.58
CA ASP A 28 7.49 -4.31 -5.35
C ASP A 28 6.29 -4.52 -6.29
N ASN A 29 5.47 -3.49 -6.46
CA ASN A 29 4.23 -3.53 -7.22
C ASN A 29 3.23 -4.57 -6.65
N VAL A 30 3.26 -4.80 -5.33
CA VAL A 30 2.31 -5.66 -4.64
C VAL A 30 1.15 -4.80 -4.09
N PRO A 31 -0.12 -5.15 -4.38
CA PRO A 31 -1.28 -4.46 -3.81
C PRO A 31 -1.23 -4.37 -2.28
N ILE A 32 -1.50 -3.18 -1.75
CA ILE A 32 -1.60 -2.91 -0.30
C ILE A 32 -2.91 -2.27 0.12
N TYR A 33 -3.63 -1.67 -0.83
CA TYR A 33 -4.91 -1.03 -0.56
C TYR A 33 -5.77 -1.00 -1.82
N VAL A 34 -7.06 -1.27 -1.67
CA VAL A 34 -8.07 -1.09 -2.71
C VAL A 34 -8.99 0.05 -2.30
N GLY A 35 -9.31 0.98 -3.19
CA GLY A 35 -10.22 2.07 -2.87
C GLY A 35 -11.08 2.48 -4.04
N GLN A 36 -12.24 3.05 -3.73
CA GLN A 36 -13.19 3.55 -4.72
C GLN A 36 -13.12 5.07 -4.91
N SER A 37 -13.54 5.53 -6.09
CA SER A 37 -13.79 6.94 -6.35
C SER A 37 -15.01 7.14 -7.25
N LYS A 38 -15.97 7.94 -6.76
CA LYS A 38 -17.17 8.38 -7.51
C LYS A 38 -17.00 9.74 -8.19
N ASP A 39 -15.89 10.42 -7.91
CA ASP A 39 -15.57 11.77 -8.40
C ASP A 39 -14.32 11.78 -9.29
N GLY A 40 -13.71 10.62 -9.52
CA GLY A 40 -12.54 10.42 -10.37
C GLY A 40 -11.35 9.80 -9.64
N ILE A 41 -10.75 8.75 -10.22
CA ILE A 41 -9.62 8.01 -9.64
C ILE A 41 -8.43 8.95 -9.38
N ARG A 42 -8.03 9.75 -10.38
CA ARG A 42 -6.94 10.74 -10.26
C ARG A 42 -7.11 11.65 -9.04
N ALA A 43 -8.29 12.24 -8.86
CA ALA A 43 -8.54 13.19 -7.79
C ALA A 43 -8.39 12.53 -6.42
N ARG A 44 -8.93 11.31 -6.26
CA ARG A 44 -8.85 10.56 -5.00
C ARG A 44 -7.42 10.13 -4.69
N VAL A 45 -6.71 9.54 -5.66
CA VAL A 45 -5.30 9.16 -5.51
C VAL A 45 -4.42 10.37 -5.21
N SER A 46 -4.60 11.48 -5.93
CA SER A 46 -3.85 12.72 -5.67
C SER A 46 -4.04 13.21 -4.23
N ARG A 47 -5.26 13.12 -3.66
CA ARG A 47 -5.51 13.49 -2.27
C ARG A 47 -4.73 12.60 -1.30
N HIS A 48 -4.70 11.29 -1.53
CA HIS A 48 -3.94 10.34 -0.71
C HIS A 48 -2.44 10.66 -0.70
N LEU A 49 -1.86 10.97 -1.87
CA LEU A 49 -0.42 11.17 -2.00
C LEU A 49 0.07 12.55 -1.54
N THR A 50 -0.83 13.53 -1.35
CA THR A 50 -0.46 14.92 -1.05
C THR A 50 -1.01 15.45 0.27
N SER A 51 -2.00 14.79 0.87
CA SER A 51 -2.67 15.29 2.08
C SER A 51 -2.58 14.30 3.23
N ALA A 52 -1.91 14.72 4.30
CA ALA A 52 -1.94 14.01 5.58
C ALA A 52 -3.35 13.92 6.20
N ARG A 53 -4.31 14.72 5.71
CA ARG A 53 -5.73 14.70 6.14
C ARG A 53 -6.59 13.69 5.37
N SER A 54 -5.98 12.86 4.52
CA SER A 54 -6.73 11.77 3.90
C SER A 54 -6.96 10.66 4.93
N ASP A 55 -8.17 10.10 5.00
CA ASP A 55 -8.57 9.21 6.11
C ASP A 55 -7.60 8.01 6.30
N ILE A 56 -7.14 7.41 5.20
CA ILE A 56 -6.21 6.26 5.26
C ILE A 56 -4.80 6.66 5.73
N ILE A 57 -4.43 7.94 5.59
CA ILE A 57 -3.14 8.47 6.04
C ILE A 57 -3.25 8.98 7.48
N ALA A 58 -4.33 9.69 7.79
CA ALA A 58 -4.63 10.21 9.12
C ALA A 58 -4.80 9.09 10.16
N ASN A 59 -5.43 7.97 9.77
CA ASN A 59 -5.58 6.78 10.60
C ASN A 59 -4.36 5.84 10.55
N ARG A 60 -3.26 6.27 9.94
CA ARG A 60 -2.01 5.49 9.78
C ARG A 60 -2.20 4.15 9.06
N GLN A 61 -3.25 3.96 8.27
CA GLN A 61 -3.48 2.69 7.58
C GLN A 61 -2.51 2.46 6.43
N ILE A 62 -2.04 3.54 5.80
CA ILE A 62 -1.11 3.46 4.67
C ILE A 62 0.00 4.49 4.88
N ASP A 63 1.23 4.05 4.61
CA ASP A 63 2.37 4.93 4.46
C ASP A 63 2.53 5.37 3.00
N VAL A 64 2.43 6.68 2.74
CA VAL A 64 2.64 7.27 1.41
C VAL A 64 4.04 6.96 0.86
N TRP A 65 5.01 6.74 1.76
CA TRP A 65 6.38 6.41 1.41
C TRP A 65 6.48 5.07 0.66
N GLU A 66 5.58 4.12 0.91
CA GLU A 66 5.60 2.80 0.26
C GLU A 66 4.91 2.78 -1.11
N ILE A 67 4.06 3.77 -1.43
CA ILE A 67 3.26 3.74 -2.66
C ILE A 67 4.14 4.10 -3.86
N ALA A 68 4.47 3.10 -4.67
CA ALA A 68 5.22 3.25 -5.92
C ALA A 68 4.35 3.09 -7.16
N TYR A 69 3.25 2.33 -7.09
CA TYR A 69 2.38 2.08 -8.23
C TYR A 69 0.91 2.30 -7.89
N VAL A 70 0.15 2.70 -8.89
CA VAL A 70 -1.30 2.88 -8.83
C VAL A 70 -1.93 2.15 -10.00
N TRP A 71 -2.81 1.19 -9.72
CA TRP A 71 -3.57 0.47 -10.74
C TRP A 71 -4.96 1.07 -10.81
N ALA A 72 -5.45 1.37 -12.01
CA ALA A 72 -6.75 1.98 -12.21
C ALA A 72 -7.70 1.05 -12.97
N TYR A 73 -8.89 0.90 -12.41
CA TYR A 73 -10.00 0.11 -12.95
C TYR A 73 -11.21 1.04 -13.11
N PRO A 74 -11.24 1.84 -14.18
CA PRO A 74 -12.37 2.72 -14.44
C PRO A 74 -13.62 1.90 -14.81
N VAL A 75 -14.78 2.41 -14.43
CA VAL A 75 -16.10 1.85 -14.79
C VAL A 75 -16.93 2.90 -15.51
N GLU A 76 -17.98 2.47 -16.22
CA GLU A 76 -18.90 3.39 -16.88
C GLU A 76 -19.99 3.85 -15.90
N ASP A 77 -20.50 2.94 -15.06
CA ASP A 77 -21.59 3.21 -14.11
C ASP A 77 -21.12 3.16 -12.65
N LYS A 78 -21.63 4.09 -11.82
CA LYS A 78 -21.32 4.14 -10.38
C LYS A 78 -21.78 2.89 -9.62
N SER A 79 -22.77 2.18 -10.12
CA SER A 79 -23.28 0.93 -9.55
C SER A 79 -22.24 -0.20 -9.60
N GLU A 80 -21.34 -0.20 -10.58
CA GLU A 80 -20.30 -1.23 -10.77
C GLU A 80 -19.15 -1.12 -9.75
N ILE A 81 -19.01 0.05 -9.11
CA ILE A 81 -17.86 0.36 -8.24
C ILE A 81 -17.76 -0.60 -7.05
N ASN A 82 -18.87 -0.86 -6.37
CA ASN A 82 -18.86 -1.68 -5.15
C ASN A 82 -18.54 -3.14 -5.47
N ASP A 83 -19.11 -3.66 -6.56
CA ASP A 83 -18.88 -5.04 -6.98
C ASP A 83 -17.43 -5.22 -7.44
N LEU A 84 -16.90 -4.27 -8.22
CA LEU A 84 -15.50 -4.28 -8.63
C LEU A 84 -14.54 -4.14 -7.43
N GLU A 85 -14.83 -3.28 -6.45
CA GLU A 85 -14.05 -3.14 -5.23
C GLU A 85 -14.00 -4.47 -4.46
N ALA A 86 -15.15 -5.15 -4.35
CA ALA A 86 -15.21 -6.46 -3.70
C ALA A 86 -14.38 -7.50 -4.46
N ILE A 87 -14.50 -7.59 -5.79
CA ILE A 87 -13.72 -8.53 -6.60
C ILE A 87 -12.22 -8.31 -6.39
N LEU A 88 -11.74 -7.09 -6.55
CA LEU A 88 -10.31 -6.77 -6.40
C LEU A 88 -9.83 -7.05 -4.98
N PHE A 89 -10.60 -6.65 -3.96
CA PHE A 89 -10.25 -6.90 -2.58
C PHE A 89 -10.10 -8.41 -2.31
N HIS A 90 -11.08 -9.23 -2.67
CA HIS A 90 -11.08 -10.67 -2.38
C HIS A 90 -10.06 -11.46 -3.21
N HIS A 91 -9.57 -10.92 -4.33
CA HIS A 91 -8.42 -11.48 -5.06
C HIS A 91 -7.08 -11.17 -4.39
N PHE A 92 -6.87 -9.92 -3.95
CA PHE A 92 -5.55 -9.48 -3.49
C PHE A 92 -5.30 -9.75 -2.01
N ASP A 93 -6.33 -9.67 -1.18
CA ASP A 93 -6.22 -9.79 0.27
C ASP A 93 -5.63 -11.13 0.75
N PRO A 94 -5.97 -12.29 0.16
CA PRO A 94 -5.37 -13.57 0.53
C PRO A 94 -3.89 -13.70 0.15
N VAL A 95 -3.43 -12.97 -0.87
CA VAL A 95 -2.04 -13.02 -1.37
C VAL A 95 -1.13 -12.16 -0.48
N SER A 96 -1.58 -10.96 -0.18
CA SER A 96 -0.92 -10.04 0.73
C SER A 96 -2.00 -9.22 1.41
N GLN A 97 -2.17 -9.43 2.72
CA GLN A 97 -3.23 -8.79 3.50
C GLN A 97 -3.27 -7.28 3.22
N LEU A 98 -4.39 -6.78 2.74
CA LEU A 98 -4.59 -5.36 2.44
C LEU A 98 -4.83 -4.58 3.73
N MET A 99 -4.46 -3.30 3.71
CA MET A 99 -4.63 -2.38 4.83
C MET A 99 -6.04 -1.78 4.94
N ASN A 100 -6.95 -2.20 4.06
CA ASN A 100 -8.34 -1.75 4.07
C ASN A 100 -8.96 -1.98 5.46
N GLY A 101 -9.46 -0.89 6.06
CA GLY A 101 -10.14 -0.97 7.35
C GLY A 101 -11.49 -1.68 7.27
N THR A 102 -12.29 -1.34 6.26
CA THR A 102 -13.60 -1.96 6.01
C THR A 102 -13.46 -3.06 4.98
N LEU A 103 -14.03 -4.22 5.28
CA LEU A 103 -14.05 -5.36 4.37
C LEU A 103 -15.26 -5.24 3.42
N PRO A 104 -15.05 -5.21 2.09
CA PRO A 104 -16.14 -5.32 1.14
C PRO A 104 -16.89 -6.65 1.31
N ARG A 105 -18.18 -6.65 0.96
CA ARG A 105 -19.00 -7.86 0.99
C ARG A 105 -18.36 -8.93 0.11
N SER A 106 -18.25 -10.14 0.62
CA SER A 106 -17.75 -11.27 -0.17
C SER A 106 -18.75 -11.65 -1.27
N PRO A 107 -18.33 -11.74 -2.54
CA PRO A 107 -19.18 -12.24 -3.61
C PRO A 107 -19.44 -13.74 -3.40
N ALA A 108 -20.63 -14.21 -3.76
CA ALA A 108 -20.99 -15.63 -3.59
C ALA A 108 -20.11 -16.57 -4.44
N VAL A 109 -19.70 -16.08 -5.61
CA VAL A 109 -18.69 -16.69 -6.49
C VAL A 109 -17.74 -15.57 -6.88
N LEU A 110 -16.45 -15.76 -6.63
CA LEU A 110 -15.43 -14.78 -7.01
C LEU A 110 -15.19 -14.88 -8.53
N PRO A 111 -15.51 -13.85 -9.32
CA PRO A 111 -15.22 -13.81 -10.76
C PRO A 111 -13.72 -13.76 -11.03
N ASP A 112 -13.31 -13.95 -12.28
CA ASP A 112 -11.92 -13.76 -12.69
C ASP A 112 -11.43 -12.33 -12.41
N LEU A 113 -10.16 -12.20 -12.07
CA LEU A 113 -9.53 -10.91 -11.79
C LEU A 113 -9.48 -10.08 -13.08
N PRO A 114 -10.15 -8.90 -13.15
CA PRO A 114 -10.01 -8.02 -14.29
C PRO A 114 -8.57 -7.49 -14.43
N THR A 115 -8.17 -7.19 -15.66
CA THR A 115 -6.90 -6.51 -15.93
C THR A 115 -7.04 -5.00 -15.66
N PRO A 116 -6.07 -4.34 -15.01
CA PRO A 116 -6.12 -2.89 -14.83
C PRO A 116 -6.05 -2.18 -16.18
N ALA A 117 -6.88 -1.15 -16.38
CA ALA A 117 -6.83 -0.33 -17.58
C ALA A 117 -5.57 0.53 -17.63
N GLN A 118 -5.02 0.88 -16.46
CA GLN A 118 -3.75 1.59 -16.34
C GLN A 118 -2.98 1.08 -15.12
N VAL A 119 -1.67 0.95 -15.27
CA VAL A 119 -0.72 0.81 -14.16
C VAL A 119 0.25 1.98 -14.27
N VAL A 120 0.21 2.89 -13.29
CA VAL A 120 1.03 4.10 -13.28
C VAL A 120 2.01 4.03 -12.13
N GLN A 121 3.29 4.10 -12.46
CA GLN A 121 4.36 4.28 -11.49
C GLN A 121 4.41 5.74 -11.03
N VAL A 122 4.26 5.98 -9.73
CA VAL A 122 4.19 7.32 -9.10
C VAL A 122 5.46 7.69 -8.32
N MET A 123 6.51 6.91 -8.50
CA MET A 123 7.82 7.04 -7.88
C MET A 123 8.89 6.74 -8.94
N SER A 124 9.97 7.52 -9.04
CA SER A 124 11.01 7.23 -10.04
C SER A 124 11.73 5.91 -9.75
N ASP A 125 12.34 5.29 -10.76
CA ASP A 125 13.09 4.04 -10.57
C ASP A 125 14.22 4.20 -9.55
N ASP A 126 14.92 5.33 -9.58
CA ASP A 126 15.98 5.66 -8.61
C ASP A 126 15.44 5.71 -7.18
N GLU A 127 14.28 6.35 -6.98
CA GLU A 127 13.63 6.44 -5.66
C GLU A 127 13.13 5.05 -5.21
N ILE A 128 12.56 4.24 -6.11
CA ILE A 128 12.15 2.86 -5.79
C ILE A 128 13.36 2.02 -5.39
N ASN A 129 14.44 2.06 -6.17
CA ASN A 129 15.64 1.26 -5.93
C ASN A 129 16.34 1.62 -4.62
N ASP A 130 16.38 2.91 -4.29
CA ASP A 130 16.91 3.41 -3.01
C ASP A 130 16.04 2.98 -1.83
N ARG A 131 14.71 3.11 -1.95
CA ARG A 131 13.77 2.74 -0.88
C ARG A 131 13.63 1.24 -0.68
N LYS A 132 13.87 0.44 -1.71
CA LYS A 132 13.88 -1.03 -1.60
C LYS A 132 15.02 -1.56 -0.74
N GLN A 133 16.08 -0.79 -0.57
CA GLN A 133 17.22 -1.18 0.26
C GLN A 133 16.72 -1.49 1.69
N PRO A 134 16.97 -2.70 2.22
CA PRO A 134 16.52 -3.11 3.55
C PRO A 134 16.89 -2.12 4.66
N GLU A 135 18.03 -1.46 4.51
CA GLU A 135 18.58 -0.47 5.43
C GLU A 135 17.73 0.81 5.48
N GLN A 136 16.92 1.08 4.44
CA GLN A 136 15.92 2.15 4.44
C GLN A 136 14.51 1.64 4.74
N ARG A 137 14.13 0.52 4.12
CA ARG A 137 12.76 0.00 4.17
C ARG A 137 12.38 -0.51 5.55
N LEU A 138 13.25 -1.26 6.21
CA LEU A 138 12.95 -1.85 7.51
C LEU A 138 12.78 -0.76 8.59
N PRO A 139 13.72 0.21 8.75
CA PRO A 139 13.52 1.28 9.73
C PRO A 139 12.25 2.10 9.45
N ARG A 140 11.92 2.38 8.19
CA ARG A 140 10.69 3.10 7.85
C ARG A 140 9.45 2.31 8.28
N GLN A 141 9.40 1.02 7.96
CA GLN A 141 8.29 0.14 8.35
C GLN A 141 8.16 0.02 9.87
N ALA A 142 9.27 -0.08 10.59
CA ALA A 142 9.28 -0.14 12.06
C ALA A 142 8.72 1.14 12.68
N ASN A 143 9.17 2.30 12.19
CA ASN A 143 8.67 3.60 12.64
C ASN A 143 7.18 3.75 12.36
N HIS A 144 6.73 3.40 11.16
CA HIS A 144 5.32 3.49 10.82
C HIS A 144 4.46 2.52 11.64
N TYR A 145 4.95 1.30 11.90
CA TYR A 145 4.27 0.36 12.80
C TYR A 145 4.12 0.94 14.22
N ALA A 146 5.17 1.57 14.76
CA ALA A 146 5.09 2.26 16.05
C ALA A 146 4.04 3.39 16.05
N GLU A 147 3.95 4.19 14.97
CA GLU A 147 2.91 5.20 14.80
C GLU A 147 1.50 4.61 14.80
N ILE A 148 1.29 3.45 14.18
CA ILE A 148 0.00 2.75 14.16
C ILE A 148 -0.38 2.26 15.56
N VAL A 149 0.57 1.67 16.29
CA VAL A 149 0.36 1.18 17.66
C VAL A 149 -0.02 2.34 18.57
N ASP A 150 0.70 3.45 18.50
CA ASP A 150 0.38 4.65 19.28
C ASP A 150 -1.01 5.18 18.94
N HIS A 151 -1.35 5.30 17.65
CA HIS A 151 -2.67 5.75 17.21
C HIS A 151 -3.81 4.82 17.68
N PHE A 152 -3.58 3.51 17.64
CA PHE A 152 -4.54 2.52 18.11
C PHE A 152 -4.81 2.63 19.63
N LEU A 153 -3.77 2.87 20.42
CA LEU A 153 -3.86 2.98 21.87
C LEU A 153 -4.43 4.33 22.33
N THR A 154 -4.11 5.42 21.63
CA THR A 154 -4.39 6.79 22.10
C THR A 154 -5.58 7.45 21.42
N VAL A 155 -5.89 7.09 20.18
CA VAL A 155 -6.93 7.75 19.37
C VAL A 155 -8.11 6.82 19.10
N LYS A 156 -7.85 5.65 18.51
CA LYS A 156 -8.93 4.81 17.98
C LYS A 156 -8.59 3.32 18.03
N ASN A 157 -9.04 2.66 19.09
CA ASN A 157 -9.05 1.20 19.18
C ASN A 157 -10.21 0.64 18.34
N SER A 158 -9.96 0.39 17.06
CA SER A 158 -10.97 -0.18 16.14
C SER A 158 -10.42 -1.39 15.39
N SER A 159 -11.30 -2.33 15.07
CA SER A 159 -10.98 -3.52 14.26
C SER A 159 -10.32 -3.16 12.92
N GLN A 160 -10.70 -2.01 12.35
CA GLN A 160 -10.14 -1.47 11.12
C GLN A 160 -8.64 -1.14 11.24
N ILE A 161 -8.24 -0.50 12.36
CA ILE A 161 -6.84 -0.18 12.61
C ILE A 161 -6.07 -1.43 13.04
N ALA A 162 -6.68 -2.30 13.86
CA ALA A 162 -6.07 -3.59 14.23
C ALA A 162 -5.72 -4.44 13.00
N ARG A 163 -6.56 -4.42 11.98
CA ARG A 163 -6.29 -5.09 10.71
C ARG A 163 -5.08 -4.52 9.99
N ALA A 164 -5.04 -3.20 9.78
CA ALA A 164 -3.89 -2.54 9.13
C ALA A 164 -2.60 -2.80 9.93
N MET A 165 -2.66 -2.70 11.27
CA MET A 165 -1.56 -3.02 12.16
C MET A 165 -1.02 -4.43 11.94
N ASN A 166 -1.89 -5.43 11.83
CA ASN A 166 -1.47 -6.81 11.56
C ASN A 166 -0.75 -6.95 10.20
N ALA A 167 -1.28 -6.35 9.14
CA ALA A 167 -0.63 -6.39 7.83
C ALA A 167 0.73 -5.67 7.83
N HIS A 168 0.85 -4.54 8.54
CA HIS A 168 2.14 -3.88 8.71
C HIS A 168 3.13 -4.73 9.51
N PHE A 169 2.68 -5.49 10.51
CA PHE A 169 3.51 -6.42 11.26
C PHE A 169 4.03 -7.58 10.41
N GLU A 170 3.18 -8.18 9.58
CA GLU A 170 3.60 -9.25 8.64
C GLU A 170 4.68 -8.75 7.67
N ARG A 171 4.51 -7.53 7.14
CA ARG A 171 5.52 -6.87 6.31
C ARG A 171 6.81 -6.59 7.07
N LEU A 172 6.71 -6.10 8.30
CA LEU A 172 7.85 -5.84 9.17
C LEU A 172 8.68 -7.12 9.39
N LYS A 173 8.02 -8.24 9.72
CA LYS A 173 8.67 -9.54 9.85
C LYS A 173 9.41 -9.95 8.57
N ARG A 174 8.79 -9.76 7.41
CA ARG A 174 9.40 -10.08 6.10
C ARG A 174 10.65 -9.25 5.86
N TYR A 175 10.59 -7.93 6.05
CA TYR A 175 11.73 -7.04 5.85
C TYR A 175 12.85 -7.30 6.87
N HIS A 176 12.49 -7.65 8.10
CA HIS A 176 13.44 -8.04 9.14
C HIS A 176 14.19 -9.31 8.75
N ALA A 177 13.48 -10.36 8.30
CA ALA A 177 14.11 -11.60 7.85
C ALA A 177 15.07 -11.37 6.66
N LEU A 178 14.71 -10.51 5.72
CA LEU A 178 15.58 -10.14 4.60
C LEU A 178 16.86 -9.42 5.06
N LEU A 179 16.77 -8.53 6.05
CA LEU A 179 17.94 -7.85 6.60
C LEU A 179 18.84 -8.82 7.37
N LEU A 180 18.27 -9.71 8.20
CA LEU A 180 19.05 -10.72 8.92
C LEU A 180 19.77 -11.68 7.97
N GLY A 181 19.17 -12.02 6.83
CA GLY A 181 19.83 -12.84 5.80
C GLY A 181 21.06 -12.17 5.15
N LYS A 182 21.26 -10.86 5.35
CA LYS A 182 22.45 -10.12 4.95
C LYS A 182 23.50 -9.99 6.06
N ALA A 183 23.23 -10.49 7.27
CA ALA A 183 24.19 -10.40 8.35
C ALA A 183 25.48 -11.15 7.99
N GLU A 184 26.61 -10.47 8.07
CA GLU A 184 27.92 -11.12 7.97
C GLU A 184 28.15 -11.98 9.21
N THR A 185 28.74 -13.16 9.03
CA THR A 185 29.12 -14.01 10.18
C THR A 185 30.42 -13.46 10.74
N ASP A 186 30.41 -13.16 12.04
CA ASP A 186 31.60 -12.68 12.73
C ASP A 186 32.65 -13.80 12.72
N PRO A 187 33.88 -13.59 12.25
CA PRO A 187 34.91 -14.63 12.21
C PRO A 187 35.24 -15.22 13.60
N ALA A 188 34.84 -14.56 14.69
CA ALA A 188 34.95 -15.07 16.06
C ALA A 188 33.99 -16.22 16.40
N ASP A 189 32.91 -16.43 15.64
CA ASP A 189 31.96 -17.54 15.85
C ASP A 189 32.44 -18.87 15.21
N LYS A 190 33.64 -18.90 14.61
CA LYS A 190 34.22 -20.09 13.95
C LYS A 190 35.26 -20.84 14.79
N ASP A 191 35.56 -20.41 16.01
CA ASP A 191 36.67 -20.95 16.81
C ASP A 191 36.23 -21.74 18.06
N ASP A 192 35.05 -22.38 18.00
CA ASP A 192 34.66 -23.43 18.94
C ASP A 192 34.54 -24.77 18.18
N GLY A 193 35.69 -25.36 17.84
CA GLY A 193 35.83 -26.68 17.22
C GLY A 193 36.93 -27.51 17.86
#